data_AF-A0A2J0L8B8-F1
#
_entry.id   AF-A0A2J0L8B8-F1
#
_cell.length_a   1.000
_cell.length_b   1.000
_cell.length_c   1.000
_cell.angle_alpha   90.00
_cell.angle_beta   90.00
_cell.angle_gamma   90.00
#
_symmetry.space_group_name_H-M   'P 1'
#
loop_
_entity.id
_entity.type
_entity.pdbx_description
1 polymer ?
#
loop_
_entity_poly.entity_id
_entity_poly.type
_entity_poly.pdbx_seq_one_letter_code
_entity_poly.pdbx_strand_id
1 'polypeptide(L)'
;MKEKSKIKLIKAREILDSRGNPTVKVYLKTSSEESNFSVPSGVSEGKYEALEIRDKEKRYFGKGVKRAVNNINQIIAPRLKGESVLKQERIDQMLIEIDGTEQKSCLGANAILGVSIAVLKAGAQVKKIPLYKYIAQIFYGKQKTQIKKLPQPSLLLIEGALHGGNNLQIQEFMIIPQIRLFREQLRIGSEIYQTLKLILNEKYGKASTNVGYEGGFAPLLNRAEKALDLISLAIKKAGYLSKIKIALDIAASTFYQKNSYKFEDKIFTGSGLLKYYLNLSKTYPIISLEDPYFEEDWENFSLITQKLKNKITIFGDDLLATNPERIKTASKVGACNGLLLKPDQIGTFSEALTAAKEARKHQWKIMVSHRSGDTCDTFITDFAVGIGADSIKAGAPNRGERVAKYNRLLEIEEELFS
;
A
#
# COMPACT_ATOMS: atom_id res chain seq x y z
N MET A 1 11.36 27.11 -19.58
CA MET A 1 11.13 26.03 -18.57
C MET A 1 11.47 26.44 -17.14
N LYS A 2 12.65 27.01 -16.85
CA LYS A 2 13.08 27.30 -15.46
C LYS A 2 12.06 28.12 -14.66
N GLU A 3 11.51 29.19 -15.23
CA GLU A 3 10.53 30.04 -14.52
C GLU A 3 9.16 29.38 -14.36
N LYS A 4 8.72 28.59 -15.35
CA LYS A 4 7.48 27.81 -15.31
C LYS A 4 7.46 26.79 -14.15
N SER A 5 8.63 26.23 -13.82
CA SER A 5 8.78 25.22 -12.77
C SER A 5 8.86 25.74 -11.34
N LYS A 6 8.90 27.06 -11.12
CA LYS A 6 9.06 27.62 -9.77
C LYS A 6 7.76 27.52 -8.97
N ILE A 7 7.86 27.07 -7.73
CA ILE A 7 6.75 27.04 -6.77
C ILE A 7 6.33 28.47 -6.45
N LYS A 8 5.05 28.78 -6.67
CA LYS A 8 4.45 30.08 -6.35
C LYS A 8 3.61 30.04 -5.08
N LEU A 9 2.89 28.94 -4.88
CA LEU A 9 2.02 28.75 -3.72
C LEU A 9 1.98 27.26 -3.34
N ILE A 10 2.01 27.01 -2.04
CA ILE A 10 1.62 25.74 -1.43
C ILE A 10 0.54 26.08 -0.40
N LYS A 11 -0.57 25.35 -0.43
CA LYS A 11 -1.65 25.49 0.55
C LYS A 11 -2.17 24.11 0.93
N ALA A 12 -2.24 23.84 2.22
CA ALA A 12 -2.86 22.66 2.77
C ALA A 12 -4.24 22.96 3.36
N ARG A 13 -5.10 21.96 3.34
CA ARG A 13 -6.34 21.92 4.11
C ARG A 13 -6.56 20.53 4.67
N GLU A 14 -7.41 20.46 5.66
CA GLU A 14 -7.91 19.20 6.18
C GLU A 14 -9.10 18.73 5.36
N ILE A 15 -9.14 17.44 5.08
CA ILE A 15 -10.24 16.72 4.41
C ILE A 15 -10.54 15.43 5.19
N LEU A 16 -11.47 14.60 4.73
CA LEU A 16 -11.71 13.27 5.31
C LEU A 16 -11.15 12.16 4.41
N ASP A 17 -10.62 11.12 5.05
CA ASP A 17 -10.28 9.83 4.42
C ASP A 17 -11.53 8.95 4.25
N SER A 18 -11.35 7.77 3.67
CA SER A 18 -12.42 6.79 3.40
C SER A 18 -13.08 6.20 4.64
N ARG A 19 -12.50 6.42 5.83
CA ARG A 19 -13.04 6.00 7.13
C ARG A 19 -13.71 7.17 7.87
N GLY A 20 -13.75 8.36 7.27
CA GLY A 20 -14.28 9.57 7.89
C GLY A 20 -13.34 10.21 8.90
N ASN A 21 -12.07 9.80 8.97
CA ASN A 21 -11.07 10.46 9.80
C ASN A 21 -10.43 11.62 9.04
N PRO A 22 -10.01 12.70 9.72
CA PRO A 22 -9.30 13.78 9.05
C PRO A 22 -8.00 13.32 8.38
N THR A 23 -7.63 13.95 7.28
CA THR A 23 -6.30 13.82 6.66
C THR A 23 -5.93 15.10 5.91
N VAL A 24 -4.67 15.20 5.47
CA VAL A 24 -4.10 16.38 4.82
C VAL A 24 -4.31 16.30 3.30
N LYS A 25 -4.80 17.40 2.71
CA LYS A 25 -4.75 17.65 1.27
C LYS A 25 -3.89 18.88 0.96
N VAL A 26 -2.90 18.70 0.12
CA VAL A 26 -1.98 19.75 -0.33
C VAL A 26 -2.31 20.15 -1.76
N TYR A 27 -2.37 21.46 -1.99
CA TYR A 27 -2.45 22.09 -3.30
C TYR A 27 -1.12 22.81 -3.55
N LEU A 28 -0.57 22.64 -4.75
CA LEU A 28 0.63 23.32 -5.18
C LEU A 28 0.37 24.02 -6.50
N LYS A 29 0.83 25.26 -6.62
CA LYS A 29 0.79 26.04 -7.85
C LYS A 29 2.19 26.47 -8.23
N THR A 30 2.55 26.20 -9.47
CA THR A 30 3.74 26.75 -10.13
C THR A 30 3.36 27.98 -10.95
N SER A 31 4.30 28.55 -11.70
CA SER A 31 3.97 29.65 -12.62
C SER A 31 3.08 29.22 -13.80
N SER A 32 2.90 27.92 -14.07
CA SER A 32 2.08 27.44 -15.20
C SER A 32 1.14 26.27 -14.92
N GLU A 33 1.39 25.49 -13.87
CA GLU A 33 0.63 24.27 -13.55
C GLU A 33 0.14 24.27 -12.11
N GLU A 34 -0.92 23.49 -11.86
CA GLU A 34 -1.49 23.23 -10.55
C GLU A 34 -1.60 21.73 -10.30
N SER A 35 -1.17 21.30 -9.11
CA SER A 35 -1.24 19.92 -8.67
C SER A 35 -1.83 19.83 -7.27
N ASN A 36 -2.27 18.63 -6.90
CA ASN A 36 -2.70 18.35 -5.55
C ASN A 36 -2.44 16.89 -5.17
N PHE A 37 -2.35 16.64 -3.86
CA PHE A 37 -2.24 15.31 -3.30
C PHE A 37 -2.99 15.22 -1.98
N SER A 38 -3.67 14.10 -1.76
CA SER A 38 -4.38 13.79 -0.52
C SER A 38 -3.73 12.59 0.14
N VAL A 39 -3.31 12.75 1.40
CA VAL A 39 -2.44 11.78 2.08
C VAL A 39 -3.29 10.65 2.67
N PRO A 40 -2.94 9.37 2.45
CA PRO A 40 -3.62 8.25 3.13
C PRO A 40 -3.17 8.15 4.60
N SER A 41 -3.80 7.27 5.37
CA SER A 41 -3.52 7.01 6.78
C SER A 41 -3.78 5.54 7.13
N GLY A 42 -2.93 4.96 7.98
CA GLY A 42 -3.08 3.59 8.48
C GLY A 42 -4.09 3.41 9.62
N VAL A 43 -4.32 2.16 10.02
CA VAL A 43 -4.94 1.79 11.31
C VAL A 43 -3.85 1.43 12.33
N SER A 44 -2.82 0.68 11.90
CA SER A 44 -1.63 0.37 12.67
C SER A 44 -0.54 1.42 12.43
N GLU A 45 0.08 1.87 13.52
CA GLU A 45 1.34 2.62 13.50
C GLU A 45 2.45 1.63 13.84
N GLY A 46 3.15 1.11 12.83
CA GLY A 46 4.32 0.26 13.05
C GLY A 46 5.42 1.04 13.78
N LYS A 47 6.19 0.37 14.64
CA LYS A 47 7.21 1.02 15.50
C LYS A 47 8.24 1.85 14.71
N TYR A 48 8.51 1.44 13.47
CA TYR A 48 9.52 2.01 12.59
C TYR A 48 8.96 2.90 11.49
N GLU A 49 7.65 3.14 11.46
CA GLU A 49 7.04 4.08 10.52
C GLU A 49 7.39 5.53 10.87
N ALA A 50 7.42 6.38 9.86
CA ALA A 50 7.41 7.82 10.01
C ALA A 50 6.08 8.27 10.65
N LEU A 51 6.15 9.24 11.55
CA LEU A 51 5.05 9.57 12.45
C LEU A 51 4.01 10.46 11.78
N GLU A 52 2.77 9.98 11.70
CA GLU A 52 1.63 10.84 11.39
C GLU A 52 1.33 11.76 12.59
N ILE A 53 1.27 13.09 12.37
CA ILE A 53 0.85 14.01 13.43
C ILE A 53 -0.67 14.16 13.46
N ARG A 54 -1.24 13.83 14.62
CA ARG A 54 -2.64 14.09 15.01
C ARG A 54 -2.71 15.13 16.12
N ASP A 55 -3.78 15.93 16.13
CA ASP A 55 -3.98 17.04 17.07
C ASP A 55 -4.21 16.56 18.51
N LYS A 56 -4.78 15.36 18.71
CA LYS A 56 -5.16 14.81 20.02
C LYS A 56 -6.13 15.69 20.82
N GLU A 57 -6.92 16.50 20.12
CA GLU A 57 -7.99 17.36 20.67
C GLU A 57 -9.37 16.65 20.68
N LYS A 58 -10.37 17.20 21.38
CA LYS A 58 -11.75 16.65 21.41
C LYS A 58 -12.35 16.47 20.00
N ARG A 59 -12.01 17.36 19.08
CA ARG A 59 -12.48 17.36 17.69
C ARG A 59 -12.03 16.09 16.95
N TYR A 60 -12.94 15.48 16.19
CA TYR A 60 -12.70 14.22 15.45
C TYR A 60 -12.08 13.12 16.33
N PHE A 61 -12.48 13.04 17.60
CA PHE A 61 -12.00 12.01 18.54
C PHE A 61 -10.47 11.94 18.66
N GLY A 62 -9.79 13.10 18.69
CA GLY A 62 -8.32 13.16 18.76
C GLY A 62 -7.62 13.07 17.41
N LYS A 63 -8.33 12.81 16.31
CA LYS A 63 -7.74 12.51 14.99
C LYS A 63 -7.65 13.72 14.06
N GLY A 64 -7.88 14.94 14.54
CA GLY A 64 -7.64 16.16 13.76
C GLY A 64 -6.21 16.24 13.23
N VAL A 65 -5.99 16.97 12.13
CA VAL A 65 -4.67 17.20 11.52
C VAL A 65 -4.38 18.69 11.30
N LYS A 66 -4.99 19.58 12.09
CA LYS A 66 -4.75 21.03 11.99
C LYS A 66 -3.29 21.38 12.19
N ARG A 67 -2.59 20.71 13.11
CA ARG A 67 -1.15 20.93 13.32
C ARG A 67 -0.35 20.62 12.05
N ALA A 68 -0.59 19.48 11.41
CA ALA A 68 0.08 19.13 10.16
C ALA A 68 -0.26 20.13 9.02
N VAL A 69 -1.52 20.56 8.91
CA VAL A 69 -1.95 21.59 7.96
C VAL A 69 -1.25 22.93 8.22
N ASN A 70 -1.12 23.34 9.48
CA ASN A 70 -0.43 24.57 9.89
C ASN A 70 1.07 24.47 9.61
N ASN A 71 1.70 23.33 9.90
CA ASN A 71 3.10 23.07 9.56
C ASN A 71 3.34 23.27 8.05
N ILE A 72 2.44 22.78 7.18
CA ILE A 72 2.57 23.04 5.75
C ILE A 72 2.43 24.53 5.42
N ASN A 73 1.36 25.15 5.89
CA ASN A 73 1.01 26.52 5.48
C ASN A 73 1.97 27.58 6.02
N GLN A 74 2.47 27.39 7.25
CA GLN A 74 3.24 28.41 7.98
C GLN A 74 4.74 28.12 8.00
N ILE A 75 5.16 26.85 7.90
CA ILE A 75 6.57 26.45 8.05
C ILE A 75 7.16 26.02 6.71
N ILE A 76 6.53 25.05 6.03
CA ILE A 76 7.05 24.47 4.78
C ILE A 76 6.87 25.43 3.60
N ALA A 77 5.64 25.94 3.40
CA ALA A 77 5.29 26.72 2.21
C ALA A 77 6.17 27.97 2.00
N PRO A 78 6.50 28.78 3.04
CA PRO A 78 7.40 29.92 2.86
C PRO A 78 8.82 29.52 2.45
N ARG A 79 9.33 28.39 2.97
CA ARG A 79 10.70 27.92 2.73
C ARG A 79 10.90 27.30 1.34
N LEU A 80 9.86 26.72 0.75
CA LEU A 80 9.92 26.14 -0.60
C LEU A 80 9.53 27.11 -1.72
N LYS A 81 9.10 28.33 -1.40
CA LYS A 81 8.70 29.32 -2.40
C LYS A 81 9.88 29.66 -3.32
N GLY A 82 9.65 29.58 -4.63
CA GLY A 82 10.67 29.87 -5.65
C GLY A 82 11.56 28.68 -6.03
N GLU A 83 11.53 27.58 -5.26
CA GLU A 83 12.20 26.33 -5.64
C GLU A 83 11.56 25.71 -6.89
N SER A 84 12.35 24.94 -7.63
CA SER A 84 11.88 24.30 -8.86
C SER A 84 11.30 22.91 -8.57
N VAL A 85 10.05 22.66 -8.98
CA VAL A 85 9.40 21.33 -8.85
C VAL A 85 10.09 20.21 -9.64
N LEU A 86 11.08 20.55 -10.47
CA LEU A 86 11.90 19.58 -11.21
C LEU A 86 13.08 19.04 -10.40
N LYS A 87 13.31 19.56 -9.18
CA LYS A 87 14.38 19.14 -8.27
C LYS A 87 13.80 18.36 -7.08
N GLN A 88 13.12 17.25 -7.37
CA GLN A 88 12.40 16.44 -6.37
C GLN A 88 13.29 16.07 -5.17
N GLU A 89 14.46 15.51 -5.42
CA GLU A 89 15.40 15.08 -4.36
C GLU A 89 15.85 16.24 -3.47
N ARG A 90 16.14 17.41 -4.05
CA ARG A 90 16.47 18.61 -3.28
C ARG A 90 15.30 19.06 -2.40
N ILE A 91 14.08 19.04 -2.94
CA ILE A 91 12.90 19.48 -2.18
C ILE A 91 12.61 18.49 -1.04
N ASP A 92 12.68 17.19 -1.29
CA ASP A 92 12.50 16.17 -0.25
C ASP A 92 13.59 16.29 0.82
N GLN A 93 14.84 16.53 0.43
CA GLN A 93 15.94 16.79 1.36
C GLN A 93 15.69 18.04 2.22
N MET A 94 15.23 19.15 1.62
CA MET A 94 14.83 20.34 2.37
C MET A 94 13.70 20.04 3.36
N LEU A 95 12.70 19.23 2.97
CA LEU A 95 11.61 18.85 3.88
C LEU A 95 12.11 18.07 5.10
N ILE A 96 13.03 17.13 4.89
CA ILE A 96 13.69 16.36 5.95
C ILE A 96 14.50 17.28 6.86
N GLU A 97 15.28 18.21 6.29
CA GLU A 97 16.09 19.18 7.05
C GLU A 97 15.25 20.17 7.87
N ILE A 98 14.11 20.62 7.33
CA ILE A 98 13.19 21.51 8.06
C ILE A 98 12.55 20.79 9.25
N ASP A 99 12.27 19.49 9.10
CA ASP A 99 11.75 18.68 10.19
C ASP A 99 12.81 18.39 11.26
N GLY A 100 14.00 17.97 10.83
CA GLY A 100 15.16 17.74 11.69
C GLY A 100 15.10 16.48 12.56
N THR A 101 14.11 15.60 12.36
CA THR A 101 13.97 14.34 13.12
C THR A 101 13.97 13.11 12.21
N GLU A 102 14.41 11.97 12.73
CA GLU A 102 14.50 10.71 11.98
C GLU A 102 13.12 10.21 11.49
N GLN A 103 12.12 10.23 12.38
CA GLN A 103 10.76 9.75 12.09
C GLN A 103 9.81 10.86 11.63
N LYS A 104 10.31 12.03 11.24
CA LYS A 104 9.47 13.15 10.76
C LYS A 104 8.43 13.62 11.79
N SER A 105 8.78 13.56 13.07
CA SER A 105 7.88 13.76 14.21
C SER A 105 7.66 15.24 14.57
N CYS A 106 8.44 16.16 14.01
CA CYS A 106 8.30 17.60 14.24
C CYS A 106 7.15 18.19 13.39
N LEU A 107 7.22 17.97 12.08
CA LEU A 107 6.28 18.45 11.07
C LEU A 107 5.16 17.44 10.78
N GLY A 108 5.47 16.15 10.89
CA GLY A 108 4.59 15.03 10.58
C GLY A 108 4.85 14.46 9.20
N ALA A 109 4.95 13.13 9.11
CA ALA A 109 5.08 12.41 7.84
C ALA A 109 3.92 12.72 6.88
N ASN A 110 2.72 12.91 7.41
CA ASN A 110 1.56 13.34 6.63
C ASN A 110 1.71 14.76 6.04
N ALA A 111 2.36 15.68 6.76
CA ALA A 111 2.66 17.01 6.22
C ALA A 111 3.72 16.95 5.10
N ILE A 112 4.80 16.22 5.37
CA ILE A 112 5.97 16.12 4.48
C ILE A 112 5.62 15.38 3.19
N LEU A 113 4.97 14.22 3.29
CA LEU A 113 4.55 13.44 2.11
C LEU A 113 3.55 14.22 1.26
N GLY A 114 2.62 14.92 1.92
CA GLY A 114 1.65 15.81 1.30
C GLY A 114 2.28 16.74 0.27
N VAL A 115 3.34 17.43 0.69
CA VAL A 115 4.08 18.38 -0.14
C VAL A 115 4.96 17.66 -1.17
N SER A 116 5.68 16.60 -0.75
CA SER A 116 6.58 15.81 -1.60
C SER A 116 5.88 15.31 -2.87
N ILE A 117 4.69 14.72 -2.74
CA ILE A 117 3.94 14.17 -3.90
C ILE A 117 3.28 15.29 -4.72
N ALA A 118 2.80 16.36 -4.09
CA ALA A 118 2.26 17.51 -4.84
C ALA A 118 3.33 18.14 -5.74
N VAL A 119 4.57 18.24 -5.25
CA VAL A 119 5.74 18.69 -6.02
C VAL A 119 6.02 17.74 -7.19
N LEU A 120 6.03 16.43 -6.95
CA LEU A 120 6.26 15.42 -7.98
C LEU A 120 5.24 15.53 -9.13
N LYS A 121 3.95 15.63 -8.77
CA LYS A 121 2.84 15.80 -9.74
C LYS A 121 2.99 17.07 -10.57
N ALA A 122 3.34 18.19 -9.94
CA ALA A 122 3.62 19.43 -10.65
C ALA A 122 4.83 19.30 -11.57
N GLY A 123 5.87 18.56 -11.16
CA GLY A 123 7.04 18.25 -12.00
C GLY A 123 6.65 17.53 -13.29
N ALA A 124 5.80 16.52 -13.20
CA ALA A 124 5.28 15.79 -14.37
C ALA A 124 4.48 16.72 -15.31
N GLN A 125 3.59 17.54 -14.76
CA GLN A 125 2.78 18.50 -15.52
C GLN A 125 3.64 19.57 -16.21
N VAL A 126 4.65 20.12 -15.53
CA VAL A 126 5.60 21.09 -16.13
C VAL A 126 6.38 20.46 -17.28
N LYS A 127 6.68 19.15 -17.18
CA LYS A 127 7.31 18.36 -18.24
C LYS A 127 6.34 17.92 -19.33
N LYS A 128 5.03 18.12 -19.14
CA LYS A 128 3.96 17.71 -20.06
C LYS A 128 4.04 16.22 -20.40
N ILE A 129 4.32 15.40 -19.39
CA ILE A 129 4.30 13.94 -19.50
C ILE A 129 3.42 13.34 -18.39
N PRO A 130 2.78 12.18 -18.64
CA PRO A 130 2.07 11.44 -17.61
C PRO A 130 2.94 11.15 -16.38
N LEU A 131 2.33 11.11 -15.20
CA LEU A 131 3.03 10.97 -13.93
C LEU A 131 3.83 9.67 -13.85
N TYR A 132 3.27 8.54 -14.28
CA TYR A 132 4.00 7.27 -14.31
C TYR A 132 5.26 7.33 -15.22
N LYS A 133 5.23 8.04 -16.35
CA LYS A 133 6.42 8.24 -17.21
C LYS A 133 7.45 9.13 -16.53
N TYR A 134 7.02 10.16 -15.81
CA TYR A 134 7.92 11.02 -15.03
C TYR A 134 8.62 10.23 -13.91
N ILE A 135 7.87 9.41 -13.17
CA ILE A 135 8.41 8.51 -12.15
C ILE A 135 9.40 7.52 -12.77
N ALA A 136 9.08 6.90 -13.90
CA ALA A 136 9.99 6.00 -14.62
C ALA A 136 11.30 6.69 -15.04
N GLN A 137 11.22 7.95 -15.49
CA GLN A 137 12.43 8.74 -15.81
C GLN A 137 13.32 8.98 -14.57
N ILE A 138 12.73 9.20 -13.40
CA ILE A 138 13.49 9.40 -12.15
C ILE A 138 14.05 8.05 -11.65
N PHE A 139 13.29 6.96 -11.80
CA PHE A 139 13.69 5.65 -11.31
C PHE A 139 14.77 4.98 -12.17
N TYR A 140 14.57 4.92 -13.50
CA TYR A 140 15.46 4.22 -14.43
C TYR A 140 16.43 5.13 -15.20
N GLY A 141 16.22 6.45 -15.15
CA GLY A 141 16.88 7.41 -16.04
C GLY A 141 16.17 7.56 -17.39
N LYS A 142 16.37 8.70 -18.05
CA LYS A 142 15.63 9.10 -19.27
C LYS A 142 15.72 8.12 -20.45
N GLN A 143 16.78 7.34 -20.54
CA GLN A 143 17.05 6.44 -21.68
C GLN A 143 16.45 5.03 -21.49
N LYS A 144 15.91 4.70 -20.32
CA LYS A 144 15.43 3.35 -19.96
C LYS A 144 13.96 3.35 -19.49
N THR A 145 13.10 4.08 -20.19
CA THR A 145 11.70 4.34 -19.78
C THR A 145 10.66 3.40 -20.36
N GLN A 146 11.05 2.29 -21.00
CA GLN A 146 10.07 1.41 -21.63
C GLN A 146 9.32 0.57 -20.58
N ILE A 147 8.06 0.92 -20.36
CA ILE A 147 7.14 0.21 -19.47
C ILE A 147 6.56 -0.98 -20.24
N LYS A 148 6.92 -2.19 -19.83
CA LYS A 148 6.60 -3.42 -20.58
C LYS A 148 5.35 -4.15 -20.05
N LYS A 149 5.00 -3.92 -18.79
CA LYS A 149 3.87 -4.57 -18.10
C LYS A 149 3.28 -3.62 -17.06
N LEU A 150 2.00 -3.78 -16.78
CA LEU A 150 1.34 -3.18 -15.63
C LEU A 150 1.50 -4.08 -14.39
N PRO A 151 1.45 -3.50 -13.18
CA PRO A 151 1.43 -4.29 -11.95
C PRO A 151 0.16 -5.16 -11.89
N GLN A 152 0.30 -6.41 -11.43
CA GLN A 152 -0.85 -7.28 -11.20
C GLN A 152 -1.63 -6.80 -9.96
N PRO A 153 -2.97 -6.71 -9.99
CA PRO A 153 -3.73 -6.33 -8.83
C PRO A 153 -3.84 -7.52 -7.86
N SER A 154 -3.53 -7.27 -6.59
CA SER A 154 -3.93 -8.11 -5.48
C SER A 154 -5.30 -7.63 -4.99
N LEU A 155 -6.35 -8.32 -5.41
CA LEU A 155 -7.74 -7.90 -5.19
C LEU A 155 -8.30 -8.53 -3.94
N LEU A 156 -8.64 -7.69 -2.97
CA LEU A 156 -9.21 -8.12 -1.69
C LEU A 156 -10.63 -8.67 -1.86
N LEU A 157 -10.89 -9.81 -1.21
CA LEU A 157 -12.20 -10.44 -1.18
C LEU A 157 -12.79 -10.49 0.22
N ILE A 158 -12.01 -10.91 1.21
CA ILE A 158 -12.43 -11.01 2.61
C ILE A 158 -11.44 -10.27 3.50
N GLU A 159 -11.97 -9.47 4.41
CA GLU A 159 -11.22 -8.75 5.45
C GLU A 159 -11.46 -9.40 6.82
N GLY A 160 -10.39 -9.50 7.60
CA GLY A 160 -10.42 -9.88 9.00
C GLY A 160 -9.81 -8.81 9.90
N ALA A 161 -9.53 -9.20 11.13
CA ALA A 161 -8.88 -8.39 12.16
C ALA A 161 -9.54 -7.01 12.32
N LEU A 162 -8.72 -5.97 12.55
CA LEU A 162 -9.19 -4.60 12.74
C LEU A 162 -9.85 -3.99 11.49
N HIS A 163 -9.66 -4.59 10.31
CA HIS A 163 -10.20 -4.09 9.05
C HIS A 163 -11.63 -4.59 8.80
N GLY A 164 -11.90 -5.86 9.15
CA GLY A 164 -13.21 -6.49 9.01
C GLY A 164 -14.12 -6.38 10.24
N GLY A 165 -13.57 -6.16 11.45
CA GLY A 165 -14.38 -6.15 12.67
C GLY A 165 -15.06 -7.49 12.99
N ASN A 166 -14.43 -8.59 12.57
CA ASN A 166 -14.89 -9.97 12.78
C ASN A 166 -13.81 -10.79 13.52
N ASN A 167 -14.05 -12.10 13.68
CA ASN A 167 -13.17 -13.00 14.44
C ASN A 167 -12.08 -13.69 13.57
N LEU A 168 -11.95 -13.35 12.28
CA LEU A 168 -10.81 -13.80 11.49
C LEU A 168 -9.57 -13.02 11.93
N GLN A 169 -8.48 -13.70 12.23
CA GLN A 169 -7.24 -13.02 12.64
C GLN A 169 -6.30 -12.71 11.47
N ILE A 170 -6.39 -13.45 10.35
CA ILE A 170 -5.73 -13.03 9.11
C ILE A 170 -6.43 -11.77 8.60
N GLN A 171 -5.64 -10.74 8.30
CA GLN A 171 -6.14 -9.41 7.95
C GLN A 171 -6.76 -9.36 6.56
N GLU A 172 -6.12 -9.94 5.55
CA GLU A 172 -6.59 -9.85 4.17
C GLU A 172 -6.49 -11.19 3.43
N PHE A 173 -7.57 -11.54 2.74
CA PHE A 173 -7.61 -12.66 1.80
C PHE A 173 -7.85 -12.12 0.40
N MET A 174 -6.82 -12.20 -0.43
CA MET A 174 -6.79 -11.59 -1.76
C MET A 174 -6.65 -12.64 -2.86
N ILE A 175 -7.11 -12.27 -4.06
CA ILE A 175 -6.89 -13.03 -5.30
C ILE A 175 -5.99 -12.26 -6.25
N ILE A 176 -5.16 -12.98 -7.00
CA ILE A 176 -4.29 -12.44 -8.05
C ILE A 176 -4.60 -13.16 -9.36
N PRO A 177 -5.29 -12.50 -10.32
CA PRO A 177 -5.52 -13.06 -11.65
C PRO A 177 -4.21 -13.21 -12.45
N GLN A 178 -3.90 -14.43 -12.87
CA GLN A 178 -2.66 -14.81 -13.58
C GLN A 178 -2.81 -14.72 -15.10
N ILE A 179 -3.22 -13.55 -15.59
CA ILE A 179 -3.36 -13.27 -17.02
C ILE A 179 -2.66 -11.95 -17.38
N ARG A 180 -2.45 -11.70 -18.68
CA ARG A 180 -1.58 -10.59 -19.13
C ARG A 180 -2.26 -9.21 -19.06
N LEU A 181 -3.48 -9.09 -19.57
CA LEU A 181 -4.18 -7.81 -19.73
C LEU A 181 -4.82 -7.37 -18.41
N PHE A 182 -4.54 -6.17 -17.95
CA PHE A 182 -5.04 -5.64 -16.69
C PHE A 182 -6.57 -5.49 -16.70
N ARG A 183 -7.18 -4.99 -17.78
CA ARG A 183 -8.65 -4.92 -17.92
C ARG A 183 -9.34 -6.26 -17.69
N GLU A 184 -8.75 -7.34 -18.17
CA GLU A 184 -9.27 -8.69 -17.95
C GLU A 184 -9.03 -9.16 -16.52
N GLN A 185 -7.87 -8.84 -15.91
CA GLN A 185 -7.60 -9.15 -14.50
C GLN A 185 -8.66 -8.49 -13.61
N LEU A 186 -8.95 -7.21 -13.85
CA LEU A 186 -9.94 -6.45 -13.09
C LEU A 186 -11.37 -7.00 -13.30
N ARG A 187 -11.77 -7.29 -14.54
CA ARG A 187 -13.08 -7.88 -14.86
C ARG A 187 -13.28 -9.21 -14.12
N ILE A 188 -12.31 -10.13 -14.25
CA ILE A 188 -12.35 -11.44 -13.58
C ILE A 188 -12.45 -11.28 -12.07
N GLY A 189 -11.64 -10.39 -11.48
CA GLY A 189 -11.67 -10.15 -10.04
C GLY A 189 -13.01 -9.57 -9.56
N SER A 190 -13.62 -8.66 -10.33
CA SER A 190 -14.96 -8.12 -10.04
C SER A 190 -16.03 -9.21 -10.09
N GLU A 191 -16.01 -10.08 -11.10
CA GLU A 191 -16.95 -11.20 -11.22
C GLU A 191 -16.81 -12.21 -10.06
N ILE A 192 -15.59 -12.52 -9.64
CA ILE A 192 -15.36 -13.37 -8.45
C ILE A 192 -15.86 -12.67 -7.19
N TYR A 193 -15.63 -11.37 -7.04
CA TYR A 193 -16.13 -10.59 -5.90
C TYR A 193 -17.67 -10.60 -5.83
N GLN A 194 -18.37 -10.38 -6.95
CA GLN A 194 -19.84 -10.47 -6.98
C GLN A 194 -20.34 -11.90 -6.74
N THR A 195 -19.63 -12.91 -7.27
CA THR A 195 -19.96 -14.32 -7.01
C THR A 195 -19.82 -14.66 -5.53
N LEU A 196 -18.76 -14.18 -4.88
CA LEU A 196 -18.57 -14.34 -3.44
C LEU A 196 -19.69 -13.66 -2.65
N LYS A 197 -20.11 -12.46 -3.05
CA LYS A 197 -21.25 -11.76 -2.44
C LYS A 197 -22.52 -12.61 -2.43
N LEU A 198 -22.83 -13.25 -3.57
CA LEU A 198 -24.00 -14.13 -3.71
C LEU A 198 -23.88 -15.35 -2.79
N ILE A 199 -22.70 -16.00 -2.75
CA ILE A 199 -22.44 -17.15 -1.87
C ILE A 199 -22.60 -16.76 -0.39
N LEU A 200 -22.05 -15.61 0.02
CA LEU A 200 -22.14 -15.13 1.40
C LEU A 200 -23.60 -14.85 1.78
N ASN A 201 -24.34 -14.15 0.91
CA ASN A 201 -25.76 -13.87 1.13
C ASN A 201 -26.58 -15.16 1.25
N GLU A 202 -26.32 -16.15 0.39
CA GLU A 202 -27.00 -17.45 0.40
C GLU A 202 -26.71 -18.23 1.70
N LYS A 203 -25.44 -18.27 2.15
CA LYS A 203 -25.02 -19.09 3.31
C LYS A 203 -25.21 -18.42 4.66
N TYR A 204 -25.05 -17.10 4.73
CA TYR A 204 -24.94 -16.33 5.98
C TYR A 204 -25.89 -15.13 6.04
N GLY A 205 -26.74 -14.95 5.03
CA GLY A 205 -27.72 -13.88 4.96
C GLY A 205 -27.15 -12.52 4.53
N LYS A 206 -28.06 -11.56 4.29
CA LYS A 206 -27.73 -10.25 3.68
C LYS A 206 -26.67 -9.46 4.44
N ALA A 207 -26.70 -9.50 5.77
CA ALA A 207 -25.76 -8.77 6.62
C ALA A 207 -24.30 -9.21 6.45
N SER A 208 -24.04 -10.45 6.00
CA SER A 208 -22.69 -10.97 5.73
C SER A 208 -22.01 -10.33 4.51
N THR A 209 -22.76 -9.55 3.73
CA THR A 209 -22.26 -8.86 2.53
C THR A 209 -21.87 -7.40 2.78
N ASN A 210 -21.88 -6.97 4.05
CA ASN A 210 -21.26 -5.72 4.46
C ASN A 210 -19.75 -5.79 4.23
N VAL A 211 -19.15 -4.63 3.99
CA VAL A 211 -17.74 -4.51 3.64
C VAL A 211 -16.96 -3.77 4.72
N GLY A 212 -15.70 -4.14 4.90
CA GLY A 212 -14.78 -3.49 5.83
C GLY A 212 -14.18 -2.18 5.28
N TYR A 213 -13.05 -1.77 5.84
CA TYR A 213 -12.38 -0.52 5.49
C TYR A 213 -11.87 -0.50 4.04
N GLU A 214 -11.53 -1.65 3.48
CA GLU A 214 -10.88 -1.76 2.15
C GLU A 214 -11.79 -2.38 1.08
N GLY A 215 -13.06 -2.57 1.41
CA GLY A 215 -14.11 -3.01 0.50
C GLY A 215 -14.28 -4.53 0.40
N GLY A 216 -13.42 -5.32 1.03
CA GLY A 216 -13.60 -6.76 1.21
C GLY A 216 -14.78 -7.06 2.13
N PHE A 217 -15.39 -8.23 1.95
CA PHE A 217 -16.47 -8.68 2.82
C PHE A 217 -15.94 -9.03 4.20
N ALA A 218 -16.73 -8.77 5.23
CA ALA A 218 -16.40 -9.12 6.60
C ALA A 218 -17.41 -10.11 7.21
N PRO A 219 -17.55 -11.33 6.66
CA PRO A 219 -18.45 -12.33 7.22
C PRO A 219 -18.00 -12.75 8.62
N LEU A 220 -18.95 -13.19 9.45
CA LEU A 220 -18.68 -13.72 10.78
C LEU A 220 -18.03 -15.11 10.70
N LEU A 221 -16.75 -15.13 10.36
CA LEU A 221 -15.90 -16.31 10.31
C LEU A 221 -14.87 -16.25 11.43
N ASN A 222 -14.36 -17.42 11.80
CA ASN A 222 -13.37 -17.58 12.87
C ASN A 222 -12.22 -18.53 12.48
N ARG A 223 -12.17 -18.94 11.21
CA ARG A 223 -11.17 -19.87 10.66
C ARG A 223 -10.70 -19.41 9.29
N ALA A 224 -9.40 -19.33 9.09
CA ALA A 224 -8.81 -18.95 7.81
C ALA A 224 -9.16 -19.94 6.69
N GLU A 225 -9.18 -21.25 6.98
CA GLU A 225 -9.56 -22.29 6.01
C GLU A 225 -11.00 -22.08 5.50
N LYS A 226 -11.94 -21.66 6.36
CA LYS A 226 -13.32 -21.38 5.92
C LYS A 226 -13.37 -20.20 4.95
N ALA A 227 -12.58 -19.15 5.19
CA ALA A 227 -12.47 -18.02 4.26
C ALA A 227 -11.88 -18.46 2.92
N LEU A 228 -10.81 -19.28 2.96
CA LEU A 228 -10.16 -19.83 1.78
C LEU A 228 -11.07 -20.79 0.98
N ASP A 229 -11.90 -21.59 1.66
CA ASP A 229 -12.91 -22.45 1.04
C ASP A 229 -13.98 -21.64 0.31
N LEU A 230 -14.47 -20.55 0.92
CA LEU A 230 -15.43 -19.64 0.30
C LEU A 230 -14.86 -18.95 -0.93
N ILE A 231 -13.60 -18.49 -0.84
CA ILE A 231 -12.88 -17.90 -1.98
C ILE A 231 -12.69 -18.92 -3.09
N SER A 232 -12.26 -20.14 -2.76
CA SER A 232 -12.08 -21.22 -3.72
C SER A 232 -13.40 -21.60 -4.41
N LEU A 233 -14.50 -21.62 -3.66
CA LEU A 233 -15.84 -21.83 -4.20
C LEU A 233 -16.27 -20.68 -5.13
N ALA A 234 -15.99 -19.43 -4.77
CA ALA A 234 -16.31 -18.27 -5.61
C ALA A 234 -15.52 -18.29 -6.93
N ILE A 235 -14.21 -18.57 -6.86
CA ILE A 235 -13.35 -18.74 -8.04
C ILE A 235 -13.88 -19.85 -8.95
N LYS A 236 -14.28 -20.99 -8.36
CA LYS A 236 -14.83 -22.13 -9.11
C LYS A 236 -16.17 -21.77 -9.77
N LYS A 237 -17.12 -21.19 -9.03
CA LYS A 237 -18.43 -20.79 -9.55
C LYS A 237 -18.32 -19.72 -10.64
N ALA A 238 -17.34 -18.83 -10.56
CA ALA A 238 -17.07 -17.82 -11.59
C ALA A 238 -16.34 -18.39 -12.82
N GLY A 239 -15.88 -19.65 -12.80
CA GLY A 239 -15.25 -20.31 -13.95
C GLY A 239 -13.75 -20.02 -14.13
N TYR A 240 -13.04 -19.61 -13.08
CA TYR A 240 -11.66 -19.11 -13.17
C TYR A 240 -10.60 -19.90 -12.40
N LEU A 241 -10.89 -21.15 -12.01
CA LEU A 241 -10.05 -21.96 -11.11
C LEU A 241 -8.57 -22.05 -11.52
N SER A 242 -8.26 -22.21 -12.81
CA SER A 242 -6.88 -22.32 -13.31
C SER A 242 -6.17 -20.97 -13.50
N LYS A 243 -6.88 -19.85 -13.38
CA LYS A 243 -6.39 -18.50 -13.68
C LYS A 243 -6.12 -17.66 -12.42
N ILE A 244 -6.44 -18.16 -11.22
CA ILE A 244 -6.35 -17.39 -9.98
C ILE A 244 -5.35 -18.01 -9.01
N LYS A 245 -4.55 -17.15 -8.38
CA LYS A 245 -3.75 -17.46 -7.18
C LYS A 245 -4.24 -16.65 -5.99
N ILE A 246 -3.86 -17.06 -4.79
CA ILE A 246 -4.25 -16.41 -3.53
C ILE A 246 -3.04 -15.71 -2.91
N ALA A 247 -3.28 -14.53 -2.36
CA ALA A 247 -2.34 -13.79 -1.53
C ALA A 247 -2.97 -13.52 -0.18
N LEU A 248 -2.16 -13.61 0.89
CA LEU A 248 -2.62 -13.36 2.26
C LEU A 248 -1.77 -12.29 2.92
N ASP A 249 -2.42 -11.33 3.57
CA ASP A 249 -1.80 -10.50 4.60
C ASP A 249 -2.21 -11.04 5.96
N ILE A 250 -1.21 -11.57 6.67
CA ILE A 250 -1.43 -12.19 7.96
C ILE A 250 -1.45 -11.15 9.08
N ALA A 251 -0.66 -10.07 8.97
CA ALA A 251 -0.44 -9.08 10.02
C ALA A 251 -0.16 -9.72 11.40
N ALA A 252 0.79 -10.67 11.45
CA ALA A 252 0.97 -11.53 12.63
C ALA A 252 1.42 -10.80 13.91
N SER A 253 1.98 -9.60 13.77
CA SER A 253 2.25 -8.69 14.89
C SER A 253 1.00 -8.45 15.76
N THR A 254 -0.20 -8.44 15.18
CA THR A 254 -1.47 -8.16 15.90
C THR A 254 -1.89 -9.24 16.89
N PHE A 255 -1.37 -10.47 16.74
CA PHE A 255 -1.69 -11.60 17.60
C PHE A 255 -0.45 -12.25 18.24
N TYR A 256 0.71 -11.60 18.15
CA TYR A 256 1.91 -11.99 18.86
C TYR A 256 1.84 -11.60 20.34
N GLN A 257 2.16 -12.53 21.23
CA GLN A 257 2.16 -12.35 22.68
C GLN A 257 3.32 -13.11 23.33
N LYS A 258 4.26 -12.38 23.96
CA LYS A 258 5.32 -12.92 24.82
C LYS A 258 6.00 -14.18 24.24
N ASN A 259 6.55 -14.10 23.03
CA ASN A 259 7.24 -15.19 22.31
C ASN A 259 6.34 -16.29 21.74
N SER A 260 5.05 -16.05 21.61
CA SER A 260 4.10 -16.98 21.01
C SER A 260 3.06 -16.24 20.15
N TYR A 261 2.34 -16.96 19.31
CA TYR A 261 1.30 -16.43 18.44
C TYR A 261 -0.06 -16.99 18.86
N LYS A 262 -0.95 -16.12 19.37
CA LYS A 262 -2.31 -16.50 19.74
C LYS A 262 -3.21 -16.44 18.50
N PHE A 263 -3.16 -17.49 17.69
CA PHE A 263 -3.84 -17.58 16.41
C PHE A 263 -4.98 -18.61 16.45
N GLU A 264 -6.17 -18.12 16.10
CA GLU A 264 -7.50 -18.67 16.28
C GLU A 264 -7.75 -19.12 17.72
N ASP A 265 -8.04 -20.40 17.94
CA ASP A 265 -8.21 -21.02 19.25
C ASP A 265 -6.93 -21.69 19.76
N LYS A 266 -5.78 -21.39 19.16
CA LYS A 266 -4.49 -22.04 19.44
C LYS A 266 -3.41 -21.03 19.79
N ILE A 267 -2.37 -21.56 20.44
CA ILE A 267 -1.11 -20.85 20.67
C ILE A 267 -0.05 -21.58 19.87
N PHE A 268 0.64 -20.84 19.00
CA PHE A 268 1.71 -21.36 18.16
C PHE A 268 3.06 -20.82 18.61
N THR A 269 4.08 -21.67 18.56
CA THR A 269 5.47 -21.21 18.40
C THR A 269 5.68 -20.76 16.95
N GLY A 270 6.76 -20.04 16.66
CA GLY A 270 7.13 -19.69 15.27
C GLY A 270 7.23 -20.92 14.36
N SER A 271 7.81 -22.02 14.85
CA SER A 271 7.88 -23.30 14.12
C SER A 271 6.51 -23.98 13.90
N GLY A 272 5.59 -23.86 14.86
CA GLY A 272 4.23 -24.34 14.73
C GLY A 272 3.46 -23.56 13.66
N LEU A 273 3.63 -22.25 13.64
CA LEU A 273 2.99 -21.35 12.67
C LEU A 273 3.58 -21.54 11.26
N LEU A 274 4.88 -21.80 11.13
CA LEU A 274 5.50 -22.25 9.87
C LEU A 274 4.80 -23.49 9.32
N LYS A 275 4.61 -24.52 10.16
CA LYS A 275 3.93 -25.76 9.74
C LYS A 275 2.50 -25.49 9.29
N TYR A 276 1.81 -24.56 9.95
CA TYR A 276 0.48 -24.12 9.55
C TYR A 276 0.47 -23.51 8.14
N TYR A 277 1.34 -22.54 7.85
CA TYR A 277 1.45 -21.94 6.51
C TYR A 277 1.88 -22.94 5.43
N LEU A 278 2.77 -23.88 5.75
CA LEU A 278 3.17 -24.96 4.83
C LEU A 278 1.99 -25.89 4.50
N ASN A 279 1.05 -26.09 5.41
CA ASN A 279 -0.14 -26.87 5.14
C ASN A 279 -1.15 -26.08 4.31
N LEU A 280 -1.40 -24.81 4.63
CA LEU A 280 -2.27 -23.95 3.82
C LEU A 280 -1.79 -23.88 2.37
N SER A 281 -0.49 -23.69 2.14
CA SER A 281 0.09 -23.61 0.79
C SER A 281 0.06 -24.91 -0.02
N LYS A 282 -0.14 -26.07 0.63
CA LYS A 282 -0.38 -27.35 -0.07
C LYS A 282 -1.82 -27.49 -0.51
N THR A 283 -2.76 -26.96 0.28
CA THR A 283 -4.21 -27.08 0.03
C THR A 283 -4.72 -26.02 -0.93
N TYR A 284 -4.21 -24.79 -0.81
CA TYR A 284 -4.68 -23.63 -1.57
C TYR A 284 -3.58 -23.08 -2.48
N PRO A 285 -3.93 -22.48 -3.63
CA PRO A 285 -2.96 -21.96 -4.59
C PRO A 285 -2.37 -20.61 -4.13
N ILE A 286 -1.79 -20.58 -2.93
CA ILE A 286 -1.16 -19.40 -2.33
C ILE A 286 0.15 -19.10 -3.05
N ILE A 287 0.35 -17.85 -3.45
CA ILE A 287 1.56 -17.36 -4.13
C ILE A 287 2.32 -16.30 -3.34
N SER A 288 1.68 -15.68 -2.34
CA SER A 288 2.36 -14.76 -1.43
C SER A 288 1.77 -14.74 -0.02
N LEU A 289 2.63 -14.49 0.94
CA LEU A 289 2.32 -14.19 2.33
C LEU A 289 2.95 -12.85 2.69
N GLU A 290 2.18 -11.97 3.30
CA GLU A 290 2.62 -10.69 3.87
C GLU A 290 2.58 -10.82 5.40
N ASP A 291 3.66 -10.38 6.04
CA ASP A 291 3.89 -10.41 7.50
C ASP A 291 3.43 -11.67 8.23
N PRO A 292 3.98 -12.86 7.86
CA PRO A 292 3.65 -14.13 8.51
C PRO A 292 4.07 -14.22 10.00
N TYR A 293 4.91 -13.30 10.48
CA TYR A 293 5.41 -13.25 11.85
C TYR A 293 5.43 -11.81 12.38
N PHE A 294 5.70 -11.67 13.68
CA PHE A 294 5.92 -10.37 14.33
C PHE A 294 7.10 -9.62 13.71
N GLU A 295 7.00 -8.29 13.60
CA GLU A 295 7.96 -7.40 12.92
C GLU A 295 9.44 -7.49 13.39
N GLU A 296 9.72 -8.10 14.54
CA GLU A 296 11.09 -8.36 15.04
C GLU A 296 11.47 -9.85 15.10
N ASP A 297 10.62 -10.75 14.61
CA ASP A 297 10.90 -12.19 14.57
C ASP A 297 11.72 -12.57 13.33
N TRP A 298 12.90 -11.95 13.20
CA TRP A 298 13.82 -12.11 12.07
C TRP A 298 14.16 -13.58 11.78
N GLU A 299 14.32 -14.39 12.83
CA GLU A 299 14.66 -15.81 12.71
C GLU A 299 13.55 -16.59 11.99
N ASN A 300 12.29 -16.47 12.44
CA ASN A 300 11.20 -17.21 11.81
C ASN A 300 10.89 -16.69 10.40
N PHE A 301 11.07 -15.38 10.14
CA PHE A 301 11.03 -14.80 8.80
C PHE A 301 12.08 -15.44 7.87
N SER A 302 13.34 -15.57 8.31
CA SER A 302 14.39 -16.22 7.53
C SER A 302 14.08 -17.70 7.27
N LEU A 303 13.56 -18.41 8.28
CA LEU A 303 13.18 -19.82 8.15
C LEU A 303 12.05 -20.03 7.14
N ILE A 304 10.96 -19.23 7.18
CA ILE A 304 9.87 -19.38 6.20
C ILE A 304 10.33 -19.02 4.79
N THR A 305 11.11 -17.95 4.64
CA THR A 305 11.62 -17.50 3.35
C THR A 305 12.53 -18.55 2.73
N GLN A 306 13.36 -19.22 3.52
CA GLN A 306 14.18 -20.34 3.05
C GLN A 306 13.32 -21.55 2.63
N LYS A 307 12.32 -21.94 3.45
CA LYS A 307 11.48 -23.14 3.19
C LYS A 307 10.54 -22.97 2.00
N LEU A 308 10.04 -21.76 1.78
CA LEU A 308 9.10 -21.42 0.71
C LEU A 308 9.77 -20.75 -0.50
N LYS A 309 11.10 -20.68 -0.51
CA LYS A 309 11.90 -20.10 -1.60
C LYS A 309 11.43 -20.61 -2.96
N ASN A 310 11.33 -19.69 -3.93
CA ASN A 310 10.88 -19.93 -5.30
C ASN A 310 9.41 -20.35 -5.49
N LYS A 311 8.65 -20.63 -4.41
CA LYS A 311 7.24 -21.03 -4.49
C LYS A 311 6.30 -19.90 -4.09
N ILE A 312 6.59 -19.26 -2.96
CA ILE A 312 5.77 -18.20 -2.37
C ILE A 312 6.66 -17.00 -2.10
N THR A 313 6.16 -15.82 -2.47
CA THR A 313 6.81 -14.55 -2.11
C THR A 313 6.43 -14.16 -0.69
N ILE A 314 7.42 -13.91 0.15
CA ILE A 314 7.26 -13.38 1.50
C ILE A 314 7.45 -11.87 1.41
N PHE A 315 6.37 -11.12 1.55
CA PHE A 315 6.40 -9.66 1.62
C PHE A 315 6.59 -9.22 3.07
N GLY A 316 7.52 -8.30 3.29
CA GLY A 316 7.60 -7.56 4.55
C GLY A 316 6.85 -6.23 4.44
N ASP A 317 5.92 -5.99 5.36
CA ASP A 317 5.21 -4.73 5.55
C ASP A 317 5.70 -4.04 6.83
N ASP A 318 5.16 -4.37 8.01
CA ASP A 318 5.63 -3.88 9.31
C ASP A 318 7.11 -4.24 9.53
N LEU A 319 7.51 -5.44 9.06
CA LEU A 319 8.90 -5.89 9.10
C LEU A 319 9.86 -4.87 8.47
N LEU A 320 9.44 -4.20 7.40
CA LEU A 320 10.30 -3.30 6.62
C LEU A 320 9.95 -1.83 6.83
N ALA A 321 8.69 -1.51 7.12
CA ALA A 321 8.13 -0.16 7.24
C ALA A 321 8.58 0.79 6.12
N THR A 322 8.74 0.27 4.89
CA THR A 322 9.31 1.01 3.75
C THR A 322 10.67 1.68 4.04
N ASN A 323 11.43 1.18 5.01
CA ASN A 323 12.69 1.74 5.49
C ASN A 323 13.91 1.07 4.80
N PRO A 324 14.76 1.83 4.06
CA PRO A 324 15.94 1.27 3.38
C PRO A 324 16.92 0.50 4.27
N GLU A 325 17.12 0.91 5.52
CA GLU A 325 18.04 0.21 6.44
C GLU A 325 17.46 -1.13 6.90
N ARG A 326 16.15 -1.20 7.16
CA ARG A 326 15.47 -2.46 7.46
C ARG A 326 15.48 -3.40 6.27
N ILE A 327 15.31 -2.89 5.04
CA ILE A 327 15.45 -3.68 3.81
C ILE A 327 16.85 -4.28 3.69
N LYS A 328 17.91 -3.50 3.96
CA LYS A 328 19.30 -4.01 3.97
C LYS A 328 19.49 -5.10 5.02
N THR A 329 18.98 -4.90 6.23
CA THR A 329 19.06 -5.91 7.32
C THR A 329 18.31 -7.19 6.94
N ALA A 330 17.06 -7.06 6.49
CA ALA A 330 16.23 -8.16 6.03
C ALA A 330 16.90 -8.95 4.91
N SER A 331 17.55 -8.27 3.96
CA SER A 331 18.33 -8.93 2.90
C SER A 331 19.56 -9.67 3.43
N LYS A 332 20.28 -9.12 4.41
CA LYS A 332 21.47 -9.77 4.99
C LYS A 332 21.12 -11.08 5.69
N VAL A 333 20.00 -11.11 6.41
CA VAL A 333 19.56 -12.31 7.16
C VAL A 333 18.64 -13.22 6.34
N GLY A 334 18.22 -12.80 5.14
CA GLY A 334 17.31 -13.57 4.28
C GLY A 334 15.86 -13.62 4.78
N ALA A 335 15.40 -12.57 5.48
CA ALA A 335 14.11 -12.54 6.18
C ALA A 335 12.90 -12.58 5.22
N CYS A 336 12.98 -11.94 4.07
CA CYS A 336 11.91 -11.87 3.08
C CYS A 336 12.47 -11.75 1.66
N ASN A 337 11.60 -11.80 0.65
CA ASN A 337 11.96 -11.66 -0.76
C ASN A 337 10.98 -10.78 -1.55
N GLY A 338 10.22 -9.96 -0.83
CA GLY A 338 9.27 -9.00 -1.33
C GLY A 338 9.16 -7.79 -0.41
N LEU A 339 9.01 -6.60 -0.99
CA LEU A 339 8.74 -5.35 -0.29
C LEU A 339 7.27 -4.95 -0.50
N LEU A 340 6.53 -4.76 0.59
CA LEU A 340 5.31 -3.95 0.53
C LEU A 340 5.70 -2.47 0.66
N LEU A 341 5.39 -1.67 -0.36
CA LEU A 341 5.86 -0.29 -0.46
C LEU A 341 4.71 0.69 -0.19
N LYS A 342 4.77 1.36 0.96
CA LYS A 342 3.81 2.37 1.41
C LYS A 342 4.55 3.71 1.61
N PRO A 343 4.39 4.68 0.69
CA PRO A 343 5.15 5.94 0.73
C PRO A 343 5.00 6.74 2.02
N ASP A 344 3.86 6.63 2.72
CA ASP A 344 3.60 7.33 3.97
C ASP A 344 4.29 6.71 5.19
N GLN A 345 4.69 5.43 5.13
CA GLN A 345 5.53 4.83 6.17
C GLN A 345 6.93 5.44 6.24
N ILE A 346 7.42 6.04 5.15
CA ILE A 346 8.75 6.70 5.12
C ILE A 346 8.65 8.21 4.98
N GLY A 347 7.61 8.74 4.35
CA GLY A 347 7.22 10.16 4.41
C GLY A 347 7.68 11.04 3.25
N THR A 348 8.54 10.60 2.33
CA THR A 348 8.84 11.33 1.08
C THR A 348 8.86 10.42 -0.13
N PHE A 349 8.65 10.99 -1.32
CA PHE A 349 8.82 10.26 -2.58
C PHE A 349 10.25 9.75 -2.76
N SER A 350 11.26 10.59 -2.49
CA SER A 350 12.66 10.21 -2.73
C SER A 350 13.12 9.06 -1.83
N GLU A 351 12.68 9.02 -0.56
CA GLU A 351 12.98 7.89 0.33
C GLU A 351 12.21 6.63 -0.09
N ALA A 352 10.93 6.73 -0.47
CA ALA A 352 10.16 5.60 -1.00
C ALA A 352 10.77 5.03 -2.29
N LEU A 353 11.27 5.91 -3.16
CA LEU A 353 12.00 5.52 -4.37
C LEU A 353 13.32 4.80 -4.03
N THR A 354 14.00 5.25 -2.96
CA THR A 354 15.24 4.63 -2.47
C THR A 354 14.98 3.23 -1.91
N ALA A 355 13.90 3.06 -1.14
CA ALA A 355 13.46 1.74 -0.65
C ALA A 355 13.16 0.79 -1.83
N ALA A 356 12.44 1.26 -2.85
CA ALA A 356 12.19 0.49 -4.06
C ALA A 356 13.48 0.10 -4.80
N LYS A 357 14.43 1.04 -4.95
CA LYS A 357 15.74 0.76 -5.58
C LYS A 357 16.53 -0.27 -4.78
N GLU A 358 16.53 -0.19 -3.45
CA GLU A 358 17.22 -1.14 -2.59
C GLU A 358 16.62 -2.54 -2.72
N ALA A 359 15.29 -2.69 -2.68
CA ALA A 359 14.64 -3.98 -2.92
C ALA A 359 14.98 -4.56 -4.31
N ARG A 360 15.05 -3.72 -5.35
CA ARG A 360 15.44 -4.18 -6.70
C ARG A 360 16.90 -4.63 -6.79
N LYS A 361 17.84 -4.07 -6.01
CA LYS A 361 19.23 -4.57 -5.96
C LYS A 361 19.30 -6.02 -5.50
N HIS A 362 18.40 -6.41 -4.60
CA HIS A 362 18.29 -7.77 -4.06
C HIS A 362 17.34 -8.67 -4.88
N GLN A 363 16.91 -8.21 -6.07
CA GLN A 363 15.97 -8.91 -6.95
C GLN A 363 14.62 -9.23 -6.30
N TRP A 364 14.21 -8.45 -5.30
CA TRP A 364 12.92 -8.65 -4.64
C TRP A 364 11.77 -8.20 -5.51
N LYS A 365 10.62 -8.86 -5.32
CA LYS A 365 9.35 -8.35 -5.83
C LYS A 365 8.93 -7.10 -5.06
N ILE A 366 8.24 -6.19 -5.73
CA ILE A 366 7.69 -5.00 -5.09
C ILE A 366 6.17 -5.00 -5.29
N MET A 367 5.44 -4.89 -4.19
CA MET A 367 4.01 -4.65 -4.19
C MET A 367 3.75 -3.24 -3.65
N VAL A 368 3.28 -2.33 -4.49
CA VAL A 368 2.91 -0.98 -4.03
C VAL A 368 1.54 -1.07 -3.36
N SER A 369 1.42 -0.48 -2.18
CA SER A 369 0.24 -0.65 -1.34
C SER A 369 -0.47 0.67 -1.03
N HIS A 370 -1.79 0.58 -0.92
CA HIS A 370 -2.63 1.56 -0.23
C HIS A 370 -2.44 1.51 1.30
N ARG A 371 -3.22 2.34 2.01
CA ARG A 371 -3.52 2.19 3.44
C ARG A 371 -5.02 1.96 3.63
N SER A 372 -5.41 1.50 4.82
CA SER A 372 -6.80 1.29 5.21
C SER A 372 -7.62 2.58 5.25
N GLY A 373 -7.06 3.72 5.65
CA GLY A 373 -7.64 5.05 5.44
C GLY A 373 -7.11 5.69 4.18
N ASP A 374 -7.86 5.61 3.08
CA ASP A 374 -7.37 6.10 1.78
C ASP A 374 -8.23 7.26 1.29
N THR A 375 -7.81 7.89 0.20
CA THR A 375 -8.53 8.97 -0.46
C THR A 375 -8.77 8.61 -1.92
N CYS A 376 -9.50 9.42 -2.68
CA CYS A 376 -9.62 9.17 -4.13
C CYS A 376 -8.35 9.56 -4.93
N ASP A 377 -7.24 9.90 -4.27
CA ASP A 377 -5.97 10.13 -4.95
C ASP A 377 -5.41 8.82 -5.54
N THR A 378 -4.92 8.87 -6.77
CA THR A 378 -4.47 7.69 -7.53
C THR A 378 -2.95 7.57 -7.61
N PHE A 379 -2.18 8.35 -6.84
CA PHE A 379 -0.72 8.40 -6.92
C PHE A 379 -0.03 7.03 -6.90
N ILE A 380 -0.46 6.12 -6.01
CA ILE A 380 0.16 4.80 -5.88
C ILE A 380 0.06 3.96 -7.16
N THR A 381 -0.97 4.19 -7.98
CA THR A 381 -1.10 3.57 -9.31
C THR A 381 0.00 4.03 -10.23
N ASP A 382 0.12 5.35 -10.46
CA ASP A 382 1.18 5.90 -11.30
C ASP A 382 2.57 5.56 -10.77
N PHE A 383 2.73 5.48 -9.44
CA PHE A 383 3.97 5.07 -8.80
C PHE A 383 4.31 3.61 -9.07
N ALA A 384 3.36 2.68 -8.90
CA ALA A 384 3.53 1.26 -9.19
C ALA A 384 3.92 1.02 -10.64
N VAL A 385 3.26 1.70 -11.58
CA VAL A 385 3.62 1.63 -13.00
C VAL A 385 5.01 2.22 -13.24
N GLY A 386 5.30 3.40 -12.69
CA GLY A 386 6.55 4.12 -12.95
C GLY A 386 7.80 3.40 -12.44
N ILE A 387 7.72 2.67 -11.32
CA ILE A 387 8.85 1.87 -10.78
C ILE A 387 8.87 0.43 -11.30
N GLY A 388 7.93 0.08 -12.20
CA GLY A 388 7.76 -1.28 -12.70
C GLY A 388 7.52 -2.29 -11.58
N ALA A 389 6.63 -1.98 -10.63
CA ALA A 389 6.24 -2.88 -9.55
C ALA A 389 5.67 -4.20 -10.09
N ASP A 390 5.81 -5.29 -9.33
CA ASP A 390 5.28 -6.58 -9.74
C ASP A 390 3.78 -6.68 -9.50
N SER A 391 3.32 -6.06 -8.42
CA SER A 391 1.92 -6.04 -8.04
C SER A 391 1.52 -4.72 -7.37
N ILE A 392 0.21 -4.52 -7.26
CA ILE A 392 -0.40 -3.42 -6.53
C ILE A 392 -1.49 -3.97 -5.60
N LYS A 393 -1.47 -3.53 -4.35
CA LYS A 393 -2.50 -3.83 -3.33
C LYS A 393 -3.30 -2.55 -3.09
N ALA A 394 -4.49 -2.48 -3.66
CA ALA A 394 -5.33 -1.28 -3.60
C ALA A 394 -6.76 -1.58 -3.10
N GLY A 395 -6.95 -2.68 -2.37
CA GLY A 395 -8.22 -3.10 -1.78
C GLY A 395 -9.12 -3.89 -2.74
N ALA A 396 -10.39 -4.00 -2.40
CA ALA A 396 -11.36 -4.73 -3.21
C ALA A 396 -11.77 -3.94 -4.46
N PRO A 397 -12.36 -4.58 -5.48
CA PRO A 397 -13.06 -3.87 -6.57
C PRO A 397 -14.40 -3.27 -6.08
N ASN A 398 -14.36 -2.56 -4.95
CA ASN A 398 -15.47 -1.87 -4.28
C ASN A 398 -14.90 -0.68 -3.47
N ARG A 399 -15.75 0.30 -3.16
CA ARG A 399 -15.44 1.59 -2.54
C ARG A 399 -14.64 2.52 -3.45
N GLY A 400 -15.06 3.78 -3.51
CA GLY A 400 -14.56 4.75 -4.50
C GLY A 400 -13.05 5.01 -4.40
N GLU A 401 -12.51 5.05 -3.19
CA GLU A 401 -11.09 5.26 -2.93
C GLU A 401 -10.22 4.12 -3.44
N ARG A 402 -10.77 2.90 -3.59
CA ARG A 402 -10.08 1.70 -4.10
C ARG A 402 -10.20 1.64 -5.60
N VAL A 403 -11.44 1.70 -6.09
CA VAL A 403 -11.80 1.65 -7.51
C VAL A 403 -11.13 2.77 -8.30
N ALA A 404 -10.91 3.95 -7.71
CA ALA A 404 -10.15 5.03 -8.35
C ALA A 404 -8.75 4.58 -8.83
N LYS A 405 -8.04 3.74 -8.06
CA LYS A 405 -6.70 3.26 -8.44
C LYS A 405 -6.77 2.26 -9.58
N TYR A 406 -7.75 1.37 -9.56
CA TYR A 406 -7.96 0.39 -10.63
C TYR A 406 -8.41 1.04 -11.93
N ASN A 407 -9.30 2.03 -11.86
CA ASN A 407 -9.70 2.80 -13.04
C ASN A 407 -8.52 3.59 -13.61
N ARG A 408 -7.66 4.16 -12.77
CA ARG A 408 -6.42 4.79 -13.24
C ARG A 408 -5.49 3.79 -13.94
N LEU A 409 -5.44 2.53 -13.51
CA LEU A 409 -4.68 1.50 -14.23
C LEU A 409 -5.29 1.14 -15.59
N LEU A 410 -6.62 1.16 -15.72
CA LEU A 410 -7.28 0.99 -17.04
C LEU A 410 -6.86 2.13 -17.99
N GLU A 411 -6.93 3.38 -17.52
CA GLU A 411 -6.49 4.55 -18.30
C GLU A 411 -5.03 4.40 -18.75
N ILE A 412 -4.13 3.99 -17.84
CA ILE A 412 -2.72 3.77 -18.18
C ILE A 412 -2.54 2.60 -19.16
N GLU A 413 -3.34 1.54 -19.05
CA GLU A 413 -3.33 0.42 -20.01
C GLU A 413 -3.68 0.92 -21.42
N GLU A 414 -4.70 1.76 -21.53
CA GLU A 414 -5.11 2.39 -22.79
C GLU A 414 -4.00 3.32 -23.32
N GLU A 415 -3.43 4.18 -22.47
CA GLU A 415 -2.34 5.11 -22.85
C GLU A 415 -1.05 4.41 -23.36
N LEU A 416 -0.81 3.16 -22.95
CA LEU A 416 0.44 2.42 -23.25
C LEU A 416 0.29 1.35 -24.33
N PHE A 417 -0.88 0.73 -24.44
CA PHE A 417 -1.07 -0.49 -25.24
C PHE A 417 -2.26 -0.44 -26.19
N SER A 418 -3.00 0.67 -26.23
CA SER A 418 -3.97 0.99 -27.28
C SER A 418 -3.40 2.06 -28.20
#